data_AF-A0A7J8UXC9-F1
#
_entry.id   AF-A0A7J8UXC9-F1
#
_cell.length_a   1.000
_cell.length_b   1.000
_cell.length_c   1.000
_cell.angle_alpha   90.00
_cell.angle_beta   90.00
_cell.angle_gamma   90.00
#
_symmetry.space_group_name_H-M   'P 1'
#
loop_
_entity.id
_entity.type
_entity.pdbx_description
1 polymer ?
#
loop_
_entity_poly.entity_id
_entity_poly.type
_entity_poly.pdbx_seq_one_letter_code
_entity_poly.pdbx_strand_id
1 'polypeptide(L)'
;VAWEHEQFSRLRVTAATLSEISTAPELLQGTGGLFDSRQFVNETAITRGVKLVAESLARHIYGHQGKNVQIFADGGSLAVNPAYIQSWLDLLSQTPRVAPFLSKNDPFVMALKKELADHTDEVNMQHEVLEGVFTFYDSTSARLNIYQVASVTFDLLLLLVLGSYLIVLFSFLVITTRGLDDLISLFRRPPSRKVKTA
;
A
#
# COMPACT_ATOMS: atom_id res chain seq x y z
N VAL A 1 24.20 11.99 -8.47
CA VAL A 1 23.73 12.92 -9.51
C VAL A 1 22.28 13.18 -9.19
N ALA A 2 21.94 14.41 -8.86
CA ALA A 2 20.62 14.74 -8.32
C ALA A 2 19.64 15.19 -9.42
N TRP A 3 20.17 15.71 -10.53
CA TRP A 3 19.37 16.06 -11.70
C TRP A 3 19.75 15.22 -12.93
N GLU A 4 18.75 14.76 -13.67
CA GLU A 4 18.97 13.95 -14.88
C GLU A 4 19.76 14.69 -15.97
N HIS A 5 19.56 16.02 -16.12
CA HIS A 5 20.29 16.81 -17.12
C HIS A 5 21.81 16.81 -16.89
N GLU A 6 22.29 16.58 -15.66
CA GLU A 6 23.73 16.47 -15.38
C GLU A 6 24.34 15.23 -16.05
N GLN A 7 23.61 14.11 -16.15
CA GLN A 7 24.09 12.91 -16.85
C GLN A 7 24.23 13.18 -18.35
N PHE A 8 23.24 13.82 -18.95
CA PHE A 8 23.28 14.21 -20.36
C PHE A 8 24.38 15.24 -20.64
N SER A 9 24.59 16.19 -19.72
CA SER A 9 25.67 17.17 -19.84
C SER A 9 27.06 16.53 -19.83
N ARG A 10 27.29 15.48 -19.02
CA ARG A 10 28.54 14.69 -19.05
C ARG A 10 28.81 14.05 -20.41
N LEU A 11 27.75 13.64 -21.10
CA LEU A 11 27.80 13.11 -22.46
C LEU A 11 27.84 14.21 -23.54
N ARG A 12 28.02 15.47 -23.14
CA ARG A 12 28.03 16.65 -24.02
C ARG A 12 26.72 16.83 -24.81
N VAL A 13 25.61 16.36 -24.26
CA VAL A 13 24.27 16.57 -24.78
C VAL A 13 23.68 17.81 -24.09
N THR A 14 23.20 18.77 -24.87
CA THR A 14 22.48 19.93 -24.34
C THR A 14 21.17 19.45 -23.71
N ALA A 15 21.04 19.61 -22.40
CA ALA A 15 19.90 19.17 -21.63
C ALA A 15 19.36 20.28 -20.73
N ALA A 16 18.07 20.23 -20.44
CA ALA A 16 17.39 21.14 -19.53
C ALA A 16 16.43 20.33 -18.65
N THR A 17 16.20 20.80 -17.43
CA THR A 17 15.19 20.23 -16.51
C THR A 17 14.15 21.29 -16.18
N LEU A 18 12.88 20.91 -16.30
CA LEU A 18 11.75 21.69 -15.80
C LEU A 18 11.33 21.11 -14.45
N SER A 19 11.33 21.95 -13.41
CA SER A 19 11.14 21.53 -12.02
C SER A 19 10.31 22.57 -11.26
N GLU A 20 9.48 22.09 -10.33
CA GLU A 20 8.82 22.92 -9.31
C GLU A 20 9.76 23.27 -8.15
N ILE A 21 10.67 22.34 -7.81
CA ILE A 21 11.64 22.53 -6.72
C ILE A 21 12.85 23.33 -7.20
N SER A 22 13.32 24.25 -6.36
CA SER A 22 14.45 25.14 -6.66
C SER A 22 15.82 24.49 -6.41
N THR A 23 15.86 23.43 -5.60
CA THR A 23 17.08 22.73 -5.20
C THR A 23 17.00 21.27 -5.61
N ALA A 24 18.17 20.67 -5.85
CA ALA A 24 18.24 19.29 -6.29
C ALA A 24 17.79 18.34 -5.16
N PRO A 25 16.90 17.38 -5.43
CA PRO A 25 16.45 16.43 -4.43
C PRO A 25 17.57 15.42 -4.11
N GLU A 26 17.61 14.93 -2.88
CA GLU A 26 18.45 13.80 -2.48
C GLU A 26 18.01 12.49 -3.16
N LEU A 27 18.85 11.46 -3.11
CA LEU A 27 18.57 10.16 -3.75
C LEU A 27 17.26 9.58 -3.17
N LEU A 28 16.28 9.30 -4.05
CA LEU A 28 14.91 8.85 -3.70
C LEU A 28 14.04 9.89 -2.95
N GLN A 29 14.50 11.13 -2.79
CA GLN A 29 13.67 12.18 -2.24
C GLN A 29 12.59 12.55 -3.27
N GLY A 30 11.34 12.16 -2.99
CA GLY A 30 10.20 12.40 -3.89
C GLY A 30 9.84 11.26 -4.83
N THR A 31 10.49 10.08 -4.73
CA THR A 31 9.96 8.86 -5.35
C THR A 31 8.71 8.46 -4.55
N GLY A 32 7.53 8.70 -5.11
CA GLY A 32 6.21 8.62 -4.46
C GLY A 32 6.10 7.54 -3.36
N GLY A 33 5.63 7.95 -2.19
CA GLY A 33 5.46 7.07 -1.03
C GLY A 33 4.11 6.36 -1.02
N LEU A 34 3.91 5.43 -0.08
CA LEU A 34 2.61 4.76 0.12
C LEU A 34 1.48 5.73 0.47
N PHE A 35 1.82 6.93 0.96
CA PHE A 35 0.87 8.00 1.29
C PHE A 35 0.59 8.94 0.12
N ASP A 36 1.24 8.75 -1.03
CA ASP A 36 0.96 9.53 -2.23
C ASP A 36 -0.46 9.21 -2.71
N SER A 37 -1.35 10.18 -2.59
CA SER A 37 -2.77 10.00 -2.87
C SER A 37 -3.31 11.19 -3.66
N ARG A 38 -4.38 10.92 -4.43
CA ARG A 38 -5.03 11.91 -5.29
C ARG A 38 -5.42 13.20 -4.57
N GLN A 39 -5.67 13.14 -3.27
CA GLN A 39 -6.10 14.26 -2.44
C GLN A 39 -5.05 15.37 -2.28
N PHE A 40 -3.78 15.03 -2.42
CA PHE A 40 -2.68 15.99 -2.29
C PHE A 40 -2.38 16.73 -3.61
N VAL A 41 -3.00 16.32 -4.72
CA VAL A 41 -2.71 16.85 -6.05
C VAL A 41 -3.64 18.01 -6.40
N ASN A 42 -3.08 19.18 -6.68
CA ASN A 42 -3.84 20.34 -7.15
C ASN A 42 -4.03 20.32 -8.67
N GLU A 43 -5.23 19.98 -9.12
CA GLU A 43 -5.60 19.92 -10.54
C GLU A 43 -5.36 21.24 -11.28
N THR A 44 -5.69 22.36 -10.64
CA THR A 44 -5.54 23.68 -11.27
C THR A 44 -4.08 24.04 -11.51
N ALA A 45 -3.16 23.57 -10.66
CA ALA A 45 -1.73 23.78 -10.82
C ALA A 45 -1.19 22.94 -11.99
N ILE A 46 -1.64 21.69 -12.10
CA ILE A 46 -1.28 20.80 -13.21
C ILE A 46 -1.79 21.35 -14.53
N THR A 47 -3.06 21.77 -14.63
CA THR A 47 -3.62 22.35 -15.85
C THR A 47 -2.83 23.60 -16.28
N ARG A 48 -2.44 24.45 -15.34
CA ARG A 48 -1.57 25.61 -15.62
C ARG A 48 -0.18 25.20 -16.09
N GLY A 49 0.42 24.17 -15.49
CA GLY A 49 1.71 23.61 -15.90
C GLY A 49 1.67 23.04 -17.31
N VAL A 50 0.66 22.22 -17.62
CA VAL A 50 0.44 21.67 -18.97
C VAL A 50 0.28 22.79 -20.00
N LYS A 51 -0.54 23.80 -19.70
CA LYS A 51 -0.71 24.98 -20.56
C LYS A 51 0.62 25.70 -20.79
N LEU A 52 1.42 25.91 -19.74
CA LEU A 52 2.74 26.55 -19.84
C LEU A 52 3.72 25.75 -20.71
N VAL A 53 3.76 24.43 -20.56
CA VAL A 53 4.62 23.55 -21.36
C VAL A 53 4.16 23.53 -22.81
N ALA A 54 2.87 23.33 -23.07
CA ALA A 54 2.31 23.32 -24.42
C ALA A 54 2.58 24.66 -25.15
N GLU A 55 2.32 25.77 -24.48
CA GLU A 55 2.53 27.12 -25.04
C GLU A 55 4.02 27.39 -25.31
N SER A 56 4.91 26.98 -24.41
CA SER A 56 6.35 27.18 -24.61
C SER A 56 6.90 26.34 -25.78
N LEU A 57 6.46 25.09 -25.93
CA LEU A 57 6.80 24.24 -27.07
C LEU A 57 6.25 24.81 -28.38
N ALA A 58 4.98 25.21 -28.42
CA ALA A 58 4.37 25.77 -29.62
C ALA A 58 5.07 27.07 -30.05
N ARG A 59 5.42 27.95 -29.10
CA ARG A 59 6.21 29.16 -29.39
C ARG A 59 7.59 28.85 -29.94
N HIS A 60 8.23 27.78 -29.44
CA HIS A 60 9.53 27.35 -29.92
C HIS A 60 9.46 26.82 -31.36
N ILE A 61 8.50 25.93 -31.64
CA ILE A 61 8.33 25.28 -32.95
C ILE A 61 7.94 26.31 -34.03
N TYR A 62 6.98 27.19 -33.75
CA TYR A 62 6.49 28.19 -34.71
C TYR A 62 7.32 29.49 -34.76
N GLY A 63 8.43 29.56 -34.01
CA GLY A 63 9.34 30.71 -34.04
C GLY A 63 8.71 32.01 -33.52
N HIS A 64 7.75 31.93 -32.61
CA HIS A 64 7.08 33.09 -32.01
C HIS A 64 7.82 33.68 -30.79
N GLN A 65 9.16 33.57 -30.81
CA GLN A 65 10.05 34.09 -29.77
C GLN A 65 9.74 35.59 -29.52
N GLY A 66 9.33 35.93 -28.30
CA GLY A 66 9.07 37.33 -27.87
C GLY A 66 7.69 37.91 -28.22
N LYS A 67 6.78 37.17 -28.87
CA LYS A 67 5.40 37.62 -29.09
C LYS A 67 4.48 37.03 -28.02
N ASN A 68 3.66 37.86 -27.37
CA ASN A 68 2.64 37.40 -26.42
C ASN A 68 1.39 36.86 -27.15
N VAL A 69 1.60 35.92 -28.06
CA VAL A 69 0.50 35.15 -28.65
C VAL A 69 0.17 34.04 -27.65
N GLN A 70 -1.12 33.83 -27.40
CA GLN A 70 -1.63 32.70 -26.64
C GLN A 70 -2.28 31.75 -27.64
N ILE A 71 -1.58 30.67 -27.97
CA ILE A 71 -2.08 29.66 -28.93
C ILE A 71 -3.18 28.84 -28.26
N PHE A 72 -3.00 28.52 -26.98
CA PHE A 72 -3.93 27.73 -26.18
C PHE A 72 -4.75 28.62 -25.23
N ALA A 73 -5.42 29.65 -25.76
CA ALA A 73 -6.25 30.57 -24.98
C ALA A 73 -7.49 29.88 -24.37
N ASP A 74 -7.94 30.34 -23.20
CA ASP A 74 -9.07 29.74 -22.49
C ASP A 74 -10.37 29.97 -23.27
N GLY A 75 -11.12 28.90 -23.53
CA GLY A 75 -12.33 28.94 -24.38
C GLY A 75 -12.08 28.87 -25.89
N GLY A 76 -10.81 28.78 -26.33
CA GLY A 76 -10.46 28.50 -27.72
C GLY A 76 -10.66 27.02 -28.09
N SER A 77 -10.74 26.73 -29.39
CA SER A 77 -10.87 25.35 -29.89
C SER A 77 -9.67 24.45 -29.55
N LEU A 78 -8.50 25.04 -29.30
CA LEU A 78 -7.28 24.33 -28.93
C LEU A 78 -7.03 24.39 -27.41
N ALA A 79 -7.95 24.91 -26.61
CA ALA A 79 -7.76 25.02 -25.17
C ALA A 79 -7.49 23.66 -24.52
N VAL A 80 -6.66 23.66 -23.49
CA VAL A 80 -6.37 22.46 -22.70
C VAL A 80 -7.66 21.98 -22.04
N ASN A 81 -8.06 20.74 -22.32
CA ASN A 81 -9.29 20.16 -21.77
C ASN A 81 -9.08 19.72 -20.30
N PRO A 82 -9.74 20.35 -19.32
CA PRO A 82 -9.58 19.99 -17.91
C PRO A 82 -10.13 18.60 -17.58
N ALA A 83 -11.21 18.15 -18.24
CA ALA A 83 -11.80 16.84 -18.01
C ALA A 83 -10.84 15.72 -18.46
N TYR A 84 -10.09 15.95 -19.53
CA TYR A 84 -9.06 15.03 -20.02
C TYR A 84 -7.90 14.91 -19.01
N ILE A 85 -7.47 16.02 -18.41
CA ILE A 85 -6.45 16.00 -17.35
C ILE A 85 -6.97 15.23 -16.13
N GLN A 86 -8.22 15.46 -15.73
CA GLN A 86 -8.83 14.75 -14.61
C GLN A 86 -8.85 13.23 -14.83
N SER A 87 -9.27 12.77 -16.02
CA SER A 87 -9.25 11.33 -16.32
C SER A 87 -7.85 10.72 -16.24
N TRP A 88 -6.82 11.46 -16.68
CA TRP A 88 -5.43 11.01 -16.56
C TRP A 88 -4.96 10.96 -15.11
N LEU A 89 -5.28 11.97 -14.30
CA LEU A 89 -4.93 11.98 -12.89
C LEU A 89 -5.60 10.85 -12.11
N ASP A 90 -6.86 10.55 -12.44
CA ASP A 90 -7.60 9.48 -11.79
C ASP A 90 -7.04 8.11 -12.18
N LEU A 91 -6.71 7.89 -13.45
CA LEU A 91 -6.03 6.69 -13.92
C LEU A 91 -4.68 6.51 -13.22
N LEU A 92 -3.82 7.54 -13.24
CA LEU A 92 -2.49 7.51 -12.63
C LEU A 92 -2.53 7.28 -11.11
N SER A 93 -3.60 7.72 -10.45
CA SER A 93 -3.79 7.50 -9.01
C SER A 93 -4.21 6.07 -8.64
N GLN A 94 -4.80 5.32 -9.59
CA GLN A 94 -5.25 3.95 -9.39
C GLN A 94 -4.20 2.91 -9.83
N THR A 95 -3.28 3.31 -10.71
CA THR A 95 -2.23 2.42 -11.23
C THR A 95 -0.95 2.50 -10.40
N PRO A 96 -0.31 1.37 -10.05
CA PRO A 96 1.00 1.37 -9.40
C PRO A 96 2.08 1.86 -10.39
N ARG A 97 2.89 2.85 -9.98
CA ARG A 97 3.89 3.52 -10.84
C ARG A 97 5.34 3.14 -10.54
N VAL A 98 5.57 2.21 -9.60
CA VAL A 98 6.93 1.82 -9.19
C VAL A 98 7.39 0.63 -10.03
N ALA A 99 8.67 0.63 -10.43
CA ALA A 99 9.26 -0.36 -11.34
C ALA A 99 8.93 -1.85 -11.03
N PRO A 100 8.90 -2.34 -9.78
CA PRO A 100 8.54 -3.73 -9.51
C PRO A 100 7.12 -4.12 -9.90
N PHE A 101 6.20 -3.14 -9.90
CA PHE A 101 4.79 -3.36 -10.22
C PHE A 101 4.46 -3.09 -11.69
N LEU A 102 5.43 -2.62 -12.48
CA LEU A 102 5.29 -2.38 -13.91
C LEU A 102 5.94 -3.53 -14.67
N SER A 103 5.13 -4.51 -15.05
CA SER A 103 5.59 -5.61 -15.89
C SER A 103 5.97 -5.13 -17.30
N LYS A 104 6.79 -5.90 -18.02
CA LYS A 104 7.23 -5.51 -19.38
C LYS A 104 6.08 -5.26 -20.36
N ASN A 105 4.98 -5.99 -20.19
CA ASN A 105 3.76 -5.91 -21.00
C ASN A 105 2.59 -5.35 -20.20
N ASP A 106 2.86 -4.43 -19.27
CA ASP A 106 1.81 -3.90 -18.41
C ASP A 106 0.72 -3.19 -19.25
N PRO A 107 -0.57 -3.48 -19.01
CA PRO A 107 -1.68 -2.83 -19.71
C PRO A 107 -1.62 -1.31 -19.64
N PHE A 108 -1.10 -0.73 -18.55
CA PHE A 108 -0.92 0.71 -18.39
C PHE A 108 0.03 1.29 -19.43
N VAL A 109 1.19 0.67 -19.63
CA VAL A 109 2.20 1.17 -20.58
C VAL A 109 1.71 0.97 -22.02
N MET A 110 0.97 -0.11 -22.28
CA MET A 110 0.30 -0.32 -23.56
C MET A 110 -0.80 0.71 -23.84
N ALA A 111 -1.58 1.09 -22.82
CA ALA A 111 -2.59 2.14 -22.92
C ALA A 111 -1.95 3.51 -23.20
N LEU A 112 -0.86 3.85 -22.52
CA LEU A 112 -0.07 5.07 -22.79
C LEU A 112 0.45 5.10 -24.23
N LYS A 113 1.01 3.99 -24.71
CA LYS A 113 1.48 3.87 -26.09
C LYS A 113 0.34 4.10 -27.08
N LYS A 114 -0.84 3.51 -26.81
CA LYS A 114 -2.01 3.67 -27.66
C LYS A 114 -2.49 5.13 -27.69
N GLU A 115 -2.62 5.78 -26.54
CA GLU A 115 -3.04 7.19 -26.51
C GLU A 115 -2.06 8.07 -27.29
N LEU A 116 -0.75 7.88 -27.09
CA LEU A 116 0.26 8.63 -27.84
C LEU A 116 0.16 8.38 -29.35
N ALA A 117 -0.12 7.15 -29.78
CA ALA A 117 -0.27 6.81 -31.19
C ALA A 117 -1.53 7.42 -31.82
N ASP A 118 -2.57 7.71 -31.03
CA ASP A 118 -3.76 8.40 -31.52
C ASP A 118 -3.50 9.90 -31.78
N HIS A 119 -2.49 10.50 -31.12
CA HIS A 119 -2.14 11.93 -31.25
C HIS A 119 -0.80 12.20 -31.96
N THR A 120 0.00 11.17 -32.31
CA THR A 120 1.31 11.30 -32.96
C THR A 120 1.56 10.19 -33.98
N ASP A 121 2.31 10.49 -35.05
CA ASP A 121 2.48 9.58 -36.20
C ASP A 121 3.35 8.34 -35.92
N GLU A 122 4.42 8.47 -35.14
CA GLU A 122 5.37 7.37 -34.86
C GLU A 122 5.69 7.26 -33.36
N VAL A 123 5.22 6.19 -32.72
CA VAL A 123 5.49 5.89 -31.30
C VAL A 123 6.20 4.55 -31.15
N ASN A 124 7.48 4.62 -30.76
CA ASN A 124 8.28 3.44 -30.43
C ASN A 124 8.43 3.27 -28.91
N MET A 125 8.36 2.01 -28.46
CA MET A 125 8.51 1.65 -27.05
C MET A 125 9.90 1.05 -26.86
N GLN A 126 10.69 1.63 -25.96
CA GLN A 126 12.02 1.13 -25.60
C GLN A 126 12.02 0.75 -24.13
N HIS A 127 12.47 -0.47 -23.83
CA HIS A 127 12.66 -0.94 -22.46
C HIS A 127 14.14 -0.86 -22.11
N GLU A 128 14.49 0.03 -21.19
CA GLU A 128 15.84 0.14 -20.65
C GLU A 128 15.96 -0.67 -19.36
N VAL A 129 16.98 -1.52 -19.27
CA VAL A 129 17.25 -2.32 -18.08
C VAL A 129 18.24 -1.55 -17.21
N LEU A 130 17.79 -1.13 -16.02
CA LEU A 130 18.63 -0.47 -15.02
C LEU A 130 19.50 -1.51 -14.28
N GLU A 131 20.46 -2.13 -14.96
CA GLU A 131 21.37 -3.11 -14.34
C GLU A 131 22.39 -2.42 -13.41
N GLY A 132 22.61 -3.00 -12.22
CA GLY A 132 23.78 -2.69 -11.39
C GLY A 132 23.66 -1.58 -10.34
N VAL A 133 22.58 -0.79 -10.32
CA VAL A 133 22.39 0.29 -9.31
C VAL A 133 21.32 -0.04 -8.28
N PHE A 134 20.25 -0.73 -8.68
CA PHE A 134 19.14 -1.12 -7.81
C PHE A 134 18.77 -2.59 -8.02
N THR A 135 18.56 -3.32 -6.93
CA THR A 135 17.91 -4.64 -6.97
C THR A 135 16.47 -4.46 -6.56
N PHE A 136 15.55 -4.53 -7.52
CA PHE A 136 14.12 -4.45 -7.24
C PHE A 136 13.62 -5.80 -6.74
N TYR A 137 13.01 -5.81 -5.56
CA TYR A 137 12.31 -6.99 -5.06
C TYR A 137 10.95 -7.09 -5.76
N ASP A 138 10.67 -8.25 -6.35
CA ASP A 138 9.36 -8.55 -6.94
C ASP A 138 8.26 -8.59 -5.86
N SER A 139 7.00 -8.55 -6.28
CA SER A 139 5.82 -8.67 -5.43
C SER A 139 5.95 -9.85 -4.45
N THR A 140 6.17 -9.52 -3.17
CA THR A 140 6.33 -10.54 -2.13
C THR A 140 4.97 -11.15 -1.83
N SER A 141 4.67 -12.31 -2.43
CA SER A 141 3.58 -13.16 -1.96
C SER A 141 3.96 -13.75 -0.61
N ALA A 142 3.53 -13.09 0.47
CA ALA A 142 3.74 -13.55 1.83
C ALA A 142 2.48 -14.25 2.35
N ARG A 143 2.62 -15.47 2.86
CA ARG A 143 1.54 -16.15 3.58
C ARG A 143 1.51 -15.64 5.02
N LEU A 144 0.52 -14.80 5.34
CA LEU A 144 0.26 -14.37 6.71
C LEU A 144 -0.49 -15.48 7.44
N ASN A 145 0.22 -16.29 8.22
CA ASN A 145 -0.40 -17.28 9.09
C ASN A 145 -0.84 -16.59 10.39
N ILE A 146 -2.15 -16.40 10.57
CA ILE A 146 -2.72 -15.88 11.82
C ILE A 146 -3.06 -17.08 12.71
N TYR A 147 -2.34 -17.23 13.81
CA TYR A 147 -2.66 -18.22 14.84
C TYR A 147 -3.33 -17.53 16.02
N GLN A 148 -4.47 -18.04 16.46
CA GLN A 148 -5.08 -17.61 17.71
C GLN A 148 -4.32 -18.25 18.87
N VAL A 149 -3.85 -17.43 19.82
CA VAL A 149 -3.14 -17.92 21.02
C VAL A 149 -4.08 -18.78 21.86
N ALA A 150 -3.52 -19.79 22.54
CA ALA A 150 -4.25 -20.72 23.41
C ALA A 150 -5.28 -19.98 24.28
N SER A 151 -6.55 -20.30 24.06
CA SER A 151 -7.66 -19.68 24.76
C SER A 151 -7.70 -20.16 26.21
N VAL A 152 -8.08 -19.27 27.13
CA VAL A 152 -8.31 -19.60 28.56
C VAL A 152 -9.32 -20.76 28.72
N THR A 153 -10.20 -20.95 27.73
CA THR A 153 -11.14 -22.08 27.68
C THR A 153 -10.45 -23.43 27.63
N PHE A 154 -9.27 -23.54 26.99
CA PHE A 154 -8.52 -24.79 26.94
C PHE A 154 -8.00 -25.19 28.33
N ASP A 155 -7.45 -24.23 29.07
CA ASP A 155 -6.96 -24.45 30.43
C ASP A 155 -8.10 -24.80 31.40
N LEU A 156 -9.24 -24.11 31.30
CA LEU A 156 -10.43 -24.43 32.10
C LEU A 156 -11.01 -25.82 31.78
N LEU A 157 -11.01 -26.23 30.51
CA LEU A 157 -11.44 -27.56 30.10
C LEU A 157 -10.47 -28.62 30.64
N LEU A 158 -9.16 -28.37 30.51
CA LEU A 158 -8.12 -29.27 31.02
C LEU A 158 -8.20 -29.41 32.54
N LEU A 159 -8.39 -28.31 33.27
CA LEU A 159 -8.64 -28.30 34.71
C LEU A 159 -9.89 -29.11 35.08
N LEU A 160 -10.98 -28.97 34.34
CA LEU A 160 -12.22 -29.72 34.56
C LEU A 160 -12.00 -31.22 34.35
N VAL A 161 -11.32 -31.61 33.28
CA VAL A 161 -11.04 -33.03 32.98
C VAL A 161 -10.15 -33.65 34.05
N LEU A 162 -9.05 -32.99 34.43
CA LEU A 162 -8.16 -33.47 35.49
C LEU A 162 -8.85 -33.51 36.85
N GLY A 163 -9.62 -32.48 37.19
CA GLY A 163 -10.37 -32.41 38.44
C GLY A 163 -11.41 -33.53 38.55
N SER A 164 -12.20 -33.76 37.49
CA SER A 164 -13.20 -34.83 37.47
C SER A 164 -12.58 -36.22 37.58
N TYR A 165 -11.45 -36.46 36.91
CA TYR A 165 -10.70 -37.72 37.01
C TYR A 165 -10.25 -38.01 38.45
N LEU A 166 -9.65 -37.03 39.12
CA LEU A 166 -9.20 -37.16 40.51
C LEU A 166 -10.37 -37.44 41.47
N ILE A 167 -11.52 -36.78 41.28
CA ILE A 167 -12.72 -37.00 42.11
C ILE A 167 -13.26 -38.43 41.93
N VAL A 168 -13.34 -38.92 40.69
CA VAL A 168 -13.81 -40.28 40.40
C VAL A 168 -12.85 -41.30 40.98
N LEU A 169 -11.54 -41.13 40.79
CA LEU A 169 -10.51 -42.02 41.31
C LEU A 169 -10.53 -42.07 42.84
N PHE A 170 -10.65 -40.91 43.49
CA PHE A 170 -10.79 -40.83 44.94
C PHE A 170 -12.04 -41.57 45.43
N SER A 171 -13.19 -41.33 44.79
CA SER A 171 -14.45 -41.99 45.14
C SER A 171 -14.36 -43.50 44.97
N PHE A 172 -13.78 -43.98 43.86
CA PHE A 172 -13.57 -45.40 43.60
C PHE A 172 -12.67 -46.06 44.66
N LEU A 173 -11.57 -45.41 45.04
CA LEU A 173 -10.64 -45.93 46.05
C LEU A 173 -11.29 -46.00 47.43
N VAL A 174 -12.03 -44.95 47.83
CA VAL A 174 -12.74 -44.92 49.12
C VAL A 174 -13.84 -45.99 49.18
N ILE A 175 -14.62 -46.15 48.11
CA ILE A 175 -15.66 -47.21 48.03
C ILE A 175 -15.03 -48.60 48.18
N THR A 176 -13.89 -48.83 47.51
CA THR A 176 -13.19 -50.13 47.53
C THR A 176 -12.55 -50.45 48.89
N THR A 177 -12.08 -49.43 49.62
CA THR A 177 -11.32 -49.62 50.87
C THR A 177 -12.14 -49.48 52.15
N ARG A 178 -13.21 -48.67 52.17
CA ARG A 178 -13.99 -48.36 53.37
C ARG A 178 -15.51 -48.56 53.25
N GLY A 179 -16.00 -48.88 52.05
CA GLY A 179 -17.43 -49.06 51.80
C GLY A 179 -18.19 -47.74 51.58
N LEU A 180 -19.37 -47.85 50.96
CA LEU A 180 -20.18 -46.72 50.46
C LEU A 180 -20.67 -45.77 51.56
N ASP A 181 -20.92 -46.29 52.76
CA ASP A 181 -21.52 -45.54 53.87
C ASP A 181 -20.58 -44.46 54.44
N ASP A 182 -19.26 -44.66 54.35
CA ASP A 182 -18.27 -43.73 54.90
C ASP A 182 -17.96 -42.57 53.94
N LEU A 183 -18.14 -42.77 52.62
CA LEU A 183 -18.10 -41.67 51.65
C LEU A 183 -19.29 -40.71 51.83
N ILE A 184 -20.47 -41.27 52.14
CA ILE A 184 -21.68 -40.51 52.42
C ILE A 184 -21.58 -39.80 53.79
N SER A 185 -20.93 -40.42 54.78
CA SER A 185 -20.69 -39.84 56.11
C SER A 185 -19.78 -38.59 56.03
N LEU A 186 -18.80 -38.58 55.13
CA LEU A 186 -17.85 -37.47 54.93
C LEU A 186 -18.53 -36.17 54.42
N PHE A 187 -19.57 -36.31 53.60
CA PHE A 187 -20.34 -35.17 53.06
C PHE A 187 -21.55 -34.79 53.92
N ARG A 188 -21.93 -35.59 54.92
CA ARG A 188 -23.03 -35.29 55.83
C ARG A 188 -22.51 -34.51 57.04
N ARG A 189 -23.00 -33.28 57.24
CA ARG A 189 -22.67 -32.49 58.44
C ARG A 189 -23.06 -33.28 59.72
N PRO A 190 -22.19 -33.32 60.75
CA PRO A 190 -22.53 -34.03 61.99
C PRO A 190 -23.75 -33.36 62.66
N PRO A 191 -24.69 -34.15 63.21
CA PRO A 191 -25.89 -33.58 63.84
C PRO A 191 -25.52 -32.73 65.06
N SER A 192 -26.13 -31.55 65.17
CA SER A 192 -25.89 -30.62 66.28
C SER A 192 -26.32 -31.27 67.60
N ARG A 193 -25.34 -31.44 68.49
CA ARG A 193 -25.57 -31.97 69.84
C ARG A 193 -26.39 -30.95 70.63
N LYS A 194 -27.70 -31.22 70.83
CA LYS A 194 -28.53 -30.44 71.75
C LYS A 194 -27.91 -30.47 73.15
N VAL A 195 -27.59 -29.29 73.68
CA VAL A 195 -27.17 -29.08 75.07
C VAL A 195 -28.38 -29.32 75.97
N LYS A 196 -28.29 -30.29 76.90
CA LYS A 196 -29.22 -30.40 78.02
C LYS A 196 -28.85 -29.30 79.01
N THR A 197 -29.72 -28.31 79.18
CA THR A 197 -29.71 -27.39 80.31
C THR A 197 -30.00 -28.16 81.60
N ALA A 198 -29.28 -27.79 82.66
CA ALA A 198 -29.34 -28.36 84.01
C ALA A 198 -30.74 -28.24 84.64
#